data_AF-A0A3B9L490-F1
#
_entry.id   AF-A0A3B9L490-F1
#
_cell.length_a   1.000
_cell.length_b   1.000
_cell.length_c   1.000
_cell.angle_alpha   90.00
_cell.angle_beta   90.00
_cell.angle_gamma   90.00
#
_symmetry.space_group_name_H-M   'P 1'
#
loop_
_entity.id
_entity.type
_entity.pdbx_description
1 polymer ?
#
loop_
_entity_poly.entity_id
_entity_poly.type
_entity_poly.pdbx_seq_one_letter_code
_entity_poly.pdbx_strand_id
1 'polypeptide(L)'
;MTTENTPDSIYAAPAKWVASGTGAQGNLFLTGRAGTGKTTMLRKFLAGAGEKAIVLAPTGVAAMNAGGQTIHSFFKFPPRLIEPTDIKRLRSTRLVKAIDTMIIDEISMVRSDMLDAIDKSLK
;
A
#
# COMPACT_ATOMS: atom_id res chain seq x y z
N MET A 1 6.36 -32.36 -5.44
CA MET A 1 5.12 -32.40 -4.66
C MET A 1 4.35 -31.13 -4.95
N THR A 2 3.30 -31.23 -5.76
CA THR A 2 2.39 -30.11 -6.06
C THR A 2 1.50 -29.90 -4.83
N THR A 3 1.68 -28.79 -4.11
CA THR A 3 0.75 -28.41 -3.05
C THR A 3 -0.65 -28.23 -3.66
N GLU A 4 -1.62 -29.05 -3.26
CA GLU A 4 -3.00 -28.90 -3.71
C GLU A 4 -3.54 -27.53 -3.27
N ASN A 5 -4.00 -26.75 -4.27
CA ASN A 5 -4.62 -25.45 -4.10
C ASN A 5 -6.05 -25.64 -3.58
N THR A 6 -6.16 -25.93 -2.29
CA THR A 6 -7.43 -25.91 -1.55
C THR A 6 -7.70 -24.47 -1.08
N PRO A 7 -8.96 -24.07 -0.88
CA PRO A 7 -9.27 -22.75 -0.33
C PRO A 7 -8.51 -22.46 0.97
N ASP A 8 -8.39 -23.46 1.86
CA ASP A 8 -7.65 -23.33 3.11
C ASP A 8 -6.15 -23.08 2.89
N SER A 9 -5.53 -23.73 1.89
CA SER A 9 -4.12 -23.49 1.56
C SER A 9 -3.88 -22.15 0.85
N ILE A 10 -4.82 -21.70 0.01
CA ILE A 10 -4.76 -20.42 -0.72
C ILE A 10 -4.98 -19.22 0.22
N TYR A 11 -5.91 -19.33 1.17
CA TYR A 11 -6.23 -18.23 2.09
C TYR A 11 -5.37 -18.21 3.36
N ALA A 12 -4.62 -19.28 3.67
CA ALA A 12 -3.77 -19.34 4.87
C ALA A 12 -2.72 -18.21 4.94
N ALA A 13 -2.03 -17.90 3.83
CA ALA A 13 -1.00 -16.87 3.82
C ALA A 13 -1.57 -15.43 3.94
N PRO A 14 -2.59 -15.03 3.15
CA PRO A 14 -3.29 -13.77 3.35
C PRO A 14 -3.92 -13.66 4.75
N ALA A 15 -4.53 -14.73 5.27
CA ALA A 15 -5.13 -14.73 6.61
C ALA A 15 -4.07 -14.54 7.70
N LYS A 16 -2.90 -15.18 7.59
CA LYS A 16 -1.76 -14.93 8.48
C LYS A 16 -1.26 -13.49 8.40
N TRP A 17 -1.12 -12.94 7.19
CA TRP A 17 -0.69 -11.55 7.01
C TRP A 17 -1.67 -10.57 7.67
N VAL A 18 -2.97 -10.76 7.45
CA VAL A 18 -4.03 -9.96 8.07
C VAL A 18 -4.01 -10.11 9.59
N ALA A 19 -3.81 -11.33 10.11
CA ALA A 19 -3.74 -11.59 11.55
C ALA A 19 -2.50 -11.00 12.22
N SER A 20 -1.35 -10.90 11.51
CA SER A 20 -0.14 -10.28 12.04
C SER A 20 -0.23 -8.76 12.21
N GLY A 21 -1.19 -8.09 11.56
CA GLY A 21 -1.37 -6.65 11.72
C GLY A 21 -0.23 -5.84 11.10
N THR A 22 0.13 -4.73 11.74
CA THR A 22 1.25 -3.88 11.29
C THR A 22 2.60 -4.55 11.49
N GLY A 23 3.50 -4.39 10.50
CA GLY A 23 4.82 -5.03 10.50
C GLY A 23 4.81 -6.47 9.97
N ALA A 24 3.69 -6.93 9.41
CA ALA A 24 3.64 -8.16 8.64
C ALA A 24 4.65 -8.12 7.48
N GLN A 25 5.40 -9.21 7.29
CA GLN A 25 6.35 -9.30 6.18
C GLN A 25 5.64 -9.61 4.86
N GLY A 26 6.03 -8.92 3.79
CA GLY A 26 5.52 -9.12 2.43
C GLY A 26 4.36 -8.19 2.05
N ASN A 27 3.83 -8.40 0.85
CA ASN A 27 2.82 -7.54 0.23
C ASN A 27 1.48 -8.27 0.11
N LEU A 28 0.37 -7.59 0.42
CA LEU A 28 -0.98 -8.10 0.24
C LEU A 28 -1.73 -7.28 -0.83
N PHE A 29 -2.30 -7.96 -1.82
CA PHE A 29 -3.22 -7.35 -2.79
C PHE A 29 -4.68 -7.66 -2.41
N LEU A 30 -5.41 -6.63 -1.98
CA LEU A 30 -6.82 -6.74 -1.61
C LEU A 30 -7.72 -6.28 -2.76
N THR A 31 -8.48 -7.21 -3.33
CA THR A 31 -9.45 -6.93 -4.40
C THR A 31 -10.85 -7.44 -4.04
N GLY A 32 -11.84 -7.02 -4.82
CA GLY A 32 -13.25 -7.36 -4.63
C GLY A 32 -14.15 -6.38 -5.38
N ARG A 33 -15.41 -6.76 -5.61
CA ARG A 33 -16.39 -5.89 -6.27
C ARG A 33 -16.68 -4.62 -5.44
N ALA A 34 -17.35 -3.64 -6.05
CA ALA A 34 -17.86 -2.48 -5.30
C ALA A 34 -18.81 -2.96 -4.19
N GLY A 35 -18.79 -2.27 -3.05
CA GLY A 35 -19.68 -2.60 -1.92
C GLY A 35 -19.27 -3.82 -1.08
N THR A 36 -18.16 -4.51 -1.38
CA THR A 36 -17.71 -5.68 -0.59
C THR A 36 -16.98 -5.34 0.72
N GLY A 37 -17.01 -4.07 1.15
CA GLY A 37 -16.45 -3.67 2.44
C GLY A 37 -14.93 -3.48 2.52
N LYS A 38 -14.20 -3.44 1.39
CA LYS A 38 -12.73 -3.24 1.36
C LYS A 38 -12.28 -2.01 2.15
N THR A 39 -12.87 -0.84 1.88
CA THR A 39 -12.55 0.40 2.59
C THR A 39 -12.86 0.28 4.09
N THR A 40 -13.95 -0.39 4.46
CA THR A 40 -14.30 -0.66 5.86
C THR A 40 -13.26 -1.55 6.55
N MET A 41 -12.78 -2.59 5.86
CA MET A 41 -11.71 -3.45 6.36
C MET A 41 -10.40 -2.68 6.55
N LEU A 42 -9.98 -1.89 5.55
CA LEU A 42 -8.77 -1.08 5.63
C LEU A 42 -8.83 -0.07 6.79
N ARG A 43 -9.98 0.59 7.01
CA ARG A 43 -10.17 1.51 8.14
C ARG A 43 -10.04 0.81 9.50
N LYS A 44 -10.59 -0.40 9.65
CA LYS A 44 -10.43 -1.20 10.88
C LYS A 44 -8.97 -1.60 11.11
N PHE A 45 -8.28 -2.00 10.05
CA PHE A 45 -6.86 -2.32 10.11
C PHE A 45 -6.02 -1.10 10.52
N LEU A 46 -6.28 0.06 9.91
CA LEU A 46 -5.60 1.33 10.22
C LEU A 46 -5.82 1.80 11.66
N ALA A 47 -7.01 1.59 12.21
CA ALA A 47 -7.30 1.93 13.61
C ALA A 47 -6.38 1.18 14.60
N GLY A 48 -5.97 -0.05 14.28
CA GLY A 48 -5.00 -0.81 15.07
C GLY A 48 -3.53 -0.46 14.76
N ALA A 49 -3.27 0.11 13.58
CA ALA A 49 -1.94 0.43 13.11
C ALA A 49 -1.33 1.70 13.72
N GLY A 50 -2.17 2.70 14.03
CA GLY A 50 -1.74 4.00 14.52
C GLY A 50 -0.78 4.71 13.55
N GLU A 51 0.21 5.43 14.09
CA GLU A 51 1.17 6.25 13.32
C GLU A 51 2.19 5.42 12.51
N LYS A 52 2.20 4.10 12.67
CA LYS A 52 3.11 3.19 11.95
C LYS A 52 2.61 2.81 10.55
N ALA A 53 1.39 3.21 10.20
CA ALA A 53 0.86 3.02 8.86
C ALA A 53 0.68 4.35 8.13
N ILE A 54 0.93 4.32 6.83
CA ILE A 54 0.60 5.41 5.92
C ILE A 54 -0.42 4.94 4.88
N VAL A 55 -1.38 5.83 4.58
CA VAL A 55 -2.36 5.63 3.52
C VAL A 55 -2.03 6.55 2.36
N LEU A 56 -1.85 5.94 1.19
CA LEU A 56 -1.57 6.61 -0.07
C LEU A 56 -2.69 6.30 -1.07
N ALA A 57 -2.92 7.22 -2.01
CA ALA A 57 -3.84 7.00 -3.13
C ALA A 57 -3.36 7.73 -4.40
N PRO A 58 -3.82 7.34 -5.60
CA PRO A 58 -3.42 7.97 -6.85
C PRO A 58 -4.04 9.35 -7.08
N THR A 59 -5.22 9.63 -6.51
CA THR A 59 -5.94 10.91 -6.69
C THR A 59 -6.18 11.62 -5.37
N GLY A 60 -6.35 12.96 -5.42
CA GLY A 60 -6.61 13.77 -4.24
C GLY A 60 -7.91 13.39 -3.52
N VAL A 61 -8.98 13.12 -4.27
CA VAL A 61 -10.28 12.70 -3.71
C VAL A 61 -10.17 11.33 -3.02
N ALA A 62 -9.49 10.37 -3.64
CA ALA A 62 -9.27 9.05 -3.02
C ALA A 62 -8.42 9.16 -1.74
N ALA A 63 -7.35 9.96 -1.78
CA ALA A 63 -6.51 10.20 -0.62
C ALA A 63 -7.30 10.82 0.55
N MET A 64 -8.14 11.82 0.26
CA MET A 64 -9.00 12.46 1.26
C MET A 64 -10.00 11.46 1.87
N ASN A 65 -10.67 10.65 1.04
CA ASN A 65 -11.65 9.65 1.51
C ASN A 65 -11.03 8.53 2.35
N ALA A 66 -9.76 8.20 2.07
CA ALA A 66 -8.99 7.20 2.79
C ALA A 66 -8.28 7.76 4.03
N GLY A 67 -8.30 9.09 4.24
CA GLY A 67 -7.61 9.75 5.37
C GLY A 67 -6.09 9.79 5.21
N GLY A 68 -5.61 9.85 3.97
CA GLY A 68 -4.20 9.79 3.60
C GLY A 68 -3.76 10.95 2.71
N GLN A 69 -2.70 10.73 1.93
CA GLN A 69 -2.18 11.69 0.96
C GLN A 69 -1.94 11.03 -0.41
N THR A 70 -1.68 11.81 -1.45
CA THR A 70 -1.41 11.22 -2.76
C THR A 70 -0.01 10.61 -2.85
N ILE A 71 0.17 9.61 -3.71
CA ILE A 71 1.49 9.03 -4.04
C ILE A 71 2.45 10.14 -4.51
N HIS A 72 1.98 11.03 -5.38
CA HIS A 72 2.75 12.17 -5.88
C HIS A 72 3.22 13.09 -4.74
N SER A 73 2.33 13.45 -3.80
CA SER A 73 2.65 14.32 -2.67
C SER A 73 3.66 13.70 -1.71
N PHE A 74 3.55 12.39 -1.47
CA PHE A 74 4.41 11.67 -0.53
C PHE A 74 5.82 11.47 -1.10
N PHE A 75 5.93 10.88 -2.29
CA PHE A 75 7.22 10.57 -2.91
C PHE A 75 7.84 11.73 -3.70
N LYS A 76 7.13 12.86 -3.81
CA LYS A 76 7.54 14.04 -4.61
C LYS A 76 7.68 13.73 -6.11
N PHE A 77 6.86 12.81 -6.61
CA PHE A 77 6.82 12.47 -8.03
C PHE A 77 6.05 13.52 -8.84
N PRO A 78 6.51 13.87 -10.05
CA PRO A 78 5.80 14.81 -10.91
C PRO A 78 4.52 14.17 -11.49
N PRO A 79 3.49 14.96 -11.86
CA PRO A 79 2.23 14.47 -12.42
C PRO A 79 2.36 14.13 -13.92
N ARG A 80 3.44 13.44 -14.30
CA ARG A 80 3.73 12.96 -15.66
C ARG A 80 4.28 11.53 -15.57
N LEU A 81 4.76 10.99 -16.69
CA LEU A 81 5.52 9.74 -16.66
C LEU A 81 6.74 9.92 -15.75
N ILE A 82 6.99 8.95 -14.87
CA ILE A 82 8.13 9.03 -13.95
C ILE A 82 9.39 8.55 -14.65
N GLU A 83 10.36 9.45 -14.76
CA GLU A 83 11.68 9.12 -15.28
C GLU A 83 12.63 8.74 -14.13
N PRO A 84 13.71 7.97 -14.40
CA PRO A 84 14.69 7.60 -13.38
C PRO A 84 15.28 8.81 -12.63
N THR A 85 15.39 9.96 -13.28
CA THR A 85 15.88 11.23 -12.72
C THR A 85 14.91 11.86 -11.71
N ASP A 86 13.62 11.55 -11.80
CA ASP A 86 12.59 12.05 -10.88
C ASP A 86 12.60 11.29 -9.54
N ILE A 87 13.20 10.09 -9.51
CA ILE A 87 13.14 9.18 -8.37
C ILE A 87 14.20 9.56 -7.33
N LYS A 88 13.74 10.11 -6.21
CA LYS A 88 14.59 10.40 -5.05
C LYS A 88 14.44 9.28 -4.02
N ARG A 89 15.57 8.82 -3.48
CA ARG A 89 15.56 7.84 -2.39
C ARG A 89 15.09 8.51 -1.10
N LEU A 90 14.20 7.84 -0.39
CA LEU A 90 13.69 8.26 0.90
C LEU A 90 14.67 7.88 2.04
N ARG A 91 15.95 8.28 1.93
CA ARG A 91 17.02 7.86 2.86
C ARG A 91 16.96 8.51 4.26
N SER A 92 16.26 9.64 4.41
CA SER A 92 16.46 10.50 5.58
C SER A 92 15.21 11.22 6.08
N THR A 93 14.09 10.50 6.25
CA THR A 93 12.99 11.02 7.06
C THR A 93 12.75 10.09 8.24
N ARG A 94 12.69 10.67 9.44
CA ARG A 94 12.20 10.00 10.66
C ARG A 94 10.87 9.29 10.40
N LEU A 95 10.07 9.87 9.50
CA LEU A 95 8.79 9.36 9.01
C LEU A 95 8.92 7.98 8.34
N VAL A 96 9.83 7.81 7.36
CA VAL A 96 9.99 6.54 6.64
C VAL A 96 10.57 5.44 7.54
N LYS A 97 11.39 5.81 8.51
CA LYS A 97 11.88 4.87 9.54
C LYS A 97 10.83 4.50 10.59
N ALA A 98 9.74 5.27 10.69
CA ALA A 98 8.67 5.03 11.66
C ALA A 98 7.46 4.31 11.04
N ILE A 99 7.41 4.21 9.70
CA ILE A 99 6.35 3.54 8.96
C ILE A 99 6.75 2.08 8.74
N ASP A 100 5.97 1.17 9.32
CA ASP A 100 6.12 -0.28 9.14
C ASP A 100 5.12 -0.82 8.09
N THR A 101 4.14 -0.01 7.67
CA THR A 101 3.07 -0.45 6.77
C THR A 101 2.62 0.66 5.82
N MET A 102 2.57 0.36 4.53
CA MET A 102 2.09 1.26 3.49
C MET A 102 0.84 0.67 2.83
N ILE A 103 -0.25 1.43 2.83
CA ILE A 103 -1.50 1.08 2.17
C ILE A 103 -1.65 1.97 0.95
N ILE A 104 -1.94 1.37 -0.21
CA ILE A 104 -2.26 2.09 -1.43
C ILE A 104 -3.72 1.79 -1.78
N ASP A 105 -4.60 2.76 -1.54
CA ASP A 105 -6.01 2.66 -1.95
C ASP A 105 -6.17 2.99 -3.44
N GLU A 106 -7.22 2.46 -4.07
CA GLU A 106 -7.47 2.58 -5.52
C GLU A 106 -6.26 2.14 -6.38
N ILE A 107 -5.60 1.06 -5.98
CA ILE A 107 -4.42 0.48 -6.66
C ILE A 107 -4.66 0.19 -8.15
N SER A 108 -5.90 -0.06 -8.56
CA SER A 108 -6.28 -0.26 -9.97
C SER A 108 -6.03 0.96 -10.86
N MET A 109 -5.94 2.17 -10.29
CA MET A 109 -5.61 3.41 -11.00
C MET A 109 -4.12 3.74 -10.97
N VAL A 110 -3.30 2.93 -10.30
CA VAL A 110 -1.86 3.15 -10.18
C VAL A 110 -1.15 2.52 -11.38
N ARG A 111 -0.42 3.36 -12.12
CA ARG A 111 0.39 2.92 -13.27
C ARG A 111 1.61 2.11 -12.82
N SER A 112 2.11 1.25 -13.70
CA SER A 112 3.29 0.43 -13.43
C SER A 112 4.57 1.26 -13.18
N ASP A 113 4.77 2.36 -13.92
CA ASP A 113 5.92 3.26 -13.73
C ASP A 113 5.93 3.87 -12.32
N MET A 114 4.75 4.16 -11.76
CA MET A 114 4.63 4.65 -10.39
C MET A 114 4.98 3.57 -9.37
N LEU A 115 4.57 2.32 -9.56
CA LEU A 115 4.95 1.22 -8.67
C LEU A 115 6.47 0.97 -8.70
N ASP A 116 7.08 0.98 -9.88
CA ASP A 116 8.53 0.84 -10.02
C ASP A 116 9.29 2.00 -9.36
N ALA A 117 8.74 3.22 -9.46
CA ALA A 117 9.31 4.39 -8.81
C ALA A 117 9.22 4.30 -7.28
N ILE A 118 8.09 3.81 -6.74
CA ILE A 118 7.93 3.56 -5.30
C ILE A 118 9.00 2.57 -4.82
N ASP A 119 9.16 1.44 -5.49
CA ASP A 119 10.17 0.43 -5.14
C ASP A 119 11.59 1.03 -5.14
N LYS A 120 11.95 1.77 -6.20
CA LYS A 120 13.27 2.43 -6.30
C LYS A 120 13.47 3.52 -5.23
N SER A 121 12.41 4.23 -4.83
CA SER A 121 12.48 5.25 -3.77
C SER A 121 12.68 4.65 -2.37
N LEU A 122 12.27 3.40 -2.15
CA LEU A 122 12.37 2.71 -0.86
C LEU A 122 13.68 1.92 -0.68
N LYS A 123 14.48 1.73 -1.73
CA LYS A 123 15.79 1.06 -1.72
C LYS A 123 16.98 2.00 -1.40
#